data_AF-A0AAU8L4R7-F1
#
_entry.id   AF-A0AAU8L4R7-F1
#
_cell.length_a   1.000
_cell.length_b   1.000
_cell.length_c   1.000
_cell.angle_alpha   90.00
_cell.angle_beta   90.00
_cell.angle_gamma   90.00
#
_symmetry.space_group_name_H-M   'P 1'
#
loop_
_entity.id
_entity.type
_entity.pdbx_description
1 polymer ?
#
loop_
_entity_poly.entity_id
_entity_poly.type
_entity_poly.pdbx_seq_one_letter_code
_entity_poly.pdbx_strand_id
1 'polypeptide(L)'
;MYRCYRLAALGIGVCMMCGCTPSSPKLAPTAQHEETKQTEAANIDVKDETELLPTRIQEVHWKLIGVEGKAVIALTGEREAYLILKLENRRLQGFGGCNILLGTYTLDETSQRVGFEKVASTMMACPRLQDERDFLNALSKAQTYKIEEGVLLLQKEGKTLLSFEAVL
;
A
#
# COMPACT_ATOMS: atom_id res chain seq x y z
N MET A 1 33.08 38.76 19.43
CA MET A 1 33.84 38.89 20.69
C MET A 1 32.99 38.38 21.83
N TYR A 2 33.43 37.27 22.47
CA TYR A 2 33.25 36.83 23.87
C TYR A 2 31.83 36.85 24.50
N ARG A 3 31.36 35.85 25.27
CA ARG A 3 32.07 34.86 26.10
C ARG A 3 31.08 33.82 26.66
N CYS A 4 31.54 32.57 26.79
CA CYS A 4 30.94 31.51 27.60
C CYS A 4 30.83 31.88 29.08
N TYR A 5 29.84 31.32 29.77
CA TYR A 5 29.94 30.98 31.19
C TYR A 5 29.58 29.51 31.43
N ARG A 6 30.50 28.82 32.12
CA ARG A 6 30.34 27.50 32.73
C ARG A 6 29.66 27.66 34.09
N LEU A 7 28.84 26.69 34.49
CA LEU A 7 28.55 26.39 35.89
C LEU A 7 28.54 24.86 36.06
N ALA A 8 29.33 24.39 37.03
CA ALA A 8 29.43 23.00 37.45
C ALA A 8 29.49 22.94 38.99
N ALA A 9 28.66 22.08 39.60
CA ALA A 9 28.81 21.41 40.91
C ALA A 9 27.55 20.53 41.11
N LEU A 10 27.61 19.19 41.11
CA LEU A 10 27.98 18.25 42.19
C LEU A 10 27.08 18.31 43.44
N GLY A 11 26.38 17.20 43.77
CA GLY A 11 25.73 17.00 45.06
C GLY A 11 24.76 15.80 45.12
N ILE A 12 24.95 14.92 46.09
CA ILE A 12 24.36 13.58 46.28
C ILE A 12 23.04 13.59 47.06
N GLY A 13 22.10 12.71 46.72
CA GLY A 13 21.43 11.86 47.72
C GLY A 13 19.99 12.15 48.16
N VAL A 14 19.23 11.05 48.22
CA VAL A 14 18.11 10.68 49.12
C VAL A 14 16.71 10.56 48.50
N CYS A 15 16.12 9.43 48.89
CA CYS A 15 14.89 8.72 48.55
C CYS A 15 13.61 9.34 49.17
N MET A 16 12.46 9.25 48.50
CA MET A 16 11.17 9.02 49.18
C MET A 16 10.10 8.45 48.24
N MET A 17 9.43 7.41 48.72
CA MET A 17 8.36 6.63 48.09
C MET A 17 6.97 7.24 48.35
N CYS A 18 6.01 6.74 47.57
CA CYS A 18 4.58 6.58 47.87
C CYS A 18 3.62 7.78 47.79
N GLY A 19 2.47 7.54 47.14
CA GLY A 19 1.18 8.09 47.61
C GLY A 19 0.19 8.47 46.51
N CYS A 20 -1.05 7.98 46.62
CA CYS A 20 -2.10 7.94 45.60
C CYS A 20 -3.05 9.17 45.53
N THR A 21 -3.79 9.21 44.41
CA THR A 21 -5.07 9.87 44.01
C THR A 21 -6.17 9.98 45.09
N PRO A 22 -7.39 10.60 44.92
CA PRO A 22 -8.08 11.07 43.69
C PRO A 22 -8.92 12.38 43.84
N SER A 23 -9.60 12.82 42.76
CA SER A 23 -11.05 13.16 42.80
C SER A 23 -11.58 13.62 41.43
N SER A 24 -12.61 12.92 40.93
CA SER A 24 -13.55 13.42 39.91
C SER A 24 -14.77 14.05 40.61
N PRO A 25 -15.56 14.89 39.93
CA PRO A 25 -16.94 14.46 39.66
C PRO A 25 -17.53 14.89 38.30
N LYS A 26 -17.95 13.88 37.55
CA LYS A 26 -19.22 13.60 36.86
C LYS A 26 -20.26 14.72 36.53
N LEU A 27 -20.57 14.78 35.23
CA LEU A 27 -21.86 14.90 34.50
C LEU A 27 -22.52 16.25 34.13
N ALA A 28 -23.07 16.22 32.91
CA ALA A 28 -23.76 17.21 32.07
C ALA A 28 -25.13 17.70 32.59
N PRO A 29 -25.76 18.66 31.86
CA PRO A 29 -26.94 18.29 31.07
C PRO A 29 -27.14 19.01 29.71
N THR A 30 -27.57 18.21 28.73
CA THR A 30 -28.68 18.30 27.75
C THR A 30 -29.21 19.62 27.15
N ALA A 31 -29.48 19.54 25.82
CA ALA A 31 -30.52 20.20 24.98
C ALA A 31 -30.39 21.71 24.70
N GLN A 32 -30.84 22.33 23.60
CA GLN A 32 -31.37 22.02 22.25
C GLN A 32 -31.45 23.40 21.51
N HIS A 33 -31.96 23.41 20.27
CA HIS A 33 -32.30 24.52 19.34
C HIS A 33 -31.25 24.86 18.28
N GLU A 34 -31.57 25.23 17.03
CA GLU A 34 -32.70 25.04 16.12
C GLU A 34 -32.24 25.63 14.76
N GLU A 35 -32.72 25.05 13.66
CA GLU A 35 -32.81 25.58 12.28
C GLU A 35 -31.74 26.51 11.70
N THR A 36 -31.14 26.09 10.57
CA THR A 36 -31.32 26.89 9.34
C THR A 36 -31.40 25.98 8.12
N LYS A 37 -32.56 26.04 7.48
CA LYS A 37 -32.88 25.56 6.13
C LYS A 37 -32.04 26.34 5.11
N GLN A 38 -31.24 25.64 4.31
CA GLN A 38 -30.88 26.16 2.99
C GLN A 38 -30.91 25.03 1.97
N THR A 39 -31.99 25.05 1.21
CA THR A 39 -32.16 24.35 -0.06
C THR A 39 -31.23 25.04 -1.06
N GLU A 40 -30.26 24.32 -1.59
CA GLU A 40 -29.65 24.65 -2.87
C GLU A 40 -29.57 23.36 -3.69
N ALA A 41 -30.29 23.37 -4.81
CA ALA A 41 -30.35 22.26 -5.74
C ALA A 41 -28.97 22.06 -6.35
N ALA A 42 -28.23 21.06 -5.85
CA ALA A 42 -27.03 20.57 -6.51
C ALA A 42 -27.48 19.87 -7.79
N ASN A 43 -27.32 20.60 -8.90
CA ASN A 43 -27.26 20.02 -10.23
C ASN A 43 -26.01 19.12 -10.25
N ILE A 44 -26.20 17.82 -9.97
CA ILE A 44 -25.10 16.84 -10.02
C ILE A 44 -24.81 16.58 -11.50
N ASP A 45 -23.87 17.36 -12.02
CA ASP A 45 -23.13 17.02 -13.21
C ASP A 45 -22.40 15.71 -12.91
N VAL A 46 -22.88 14.61 -13.50
CA VAL A 46 -22.27 13.29 -13.40
C VAL A 46 -20.95 13.35 -14.17
N LYS A 47 -19.89 13.82 -13.50
CA LYS A 47 -18.53 13.70 -14.01
C LYS A 47 -18.00 12.31 -13.68
N ASP A 48 -18.15 11.47 -14.69
CA ASP A 48 -17.09 10.63 -15.24
C ASP A 48 -16.37 9.69 -14.25
N GLU A 49 -16.82 8.43 -14.20
CA GLU A 49 -16.13 7.31 -13.51
C GLU A 49 -14.67 7.11 -13.96
N THR A 50 -14.25 7.78 -15.05
CA THR A 50 -12.88 7.78 -15.55
C THR A 50 -11.89 8.59 -14.67
N GLU A 51 -12.36 9.41 -13.71
CA GLU A 51 -11.49 10.30 -12.92
C GLU A 51 -10.86 9.67 -11.67
N LEU A 52 -11.18 8.40 -11.33
CA LEU A 52 -10.67 7.71 -10.13
C LEU A 52 -9.62 6.62 -10.41
N LEU A 53 -9.33 6.33 -11.69
CA LEU A 53 -8.40 5.25 -12.04
C LEU A 53 -6.95 5.68 -11.85
N PRO A 54 -6.09 4.82 -11.26
CA PRO A 54 -4.71 5.18 -11.01
C PRO A 54 -3.94 5.32 -12.32
N THR A 55 -3.19 6.41 -12.45
CA THR A 55 -2.28 6.67 -13.58
C THR A 55 -0.83 6.31 -13.26
N ARG A 56 -0.51 6.06 -11.99
CA ARG A 56 0.83 5.68 -11.51
C ARG A 56 0.86 4.21 -11.10
N ILE A 57 2.02 3.57 -11.25
CA ILE A 57 2.22 2.17 -10.84
C ILE A 57 2.46 2.01 -9.33
N GLN A 58 2.93 3.06 -8.65
CA GLN A 58 3.34 3.02 -7.24
C GLN A 58 2.19 3.36 -6.30
N GLU A 59 2.26 2.86 -5.06
CA GLU A 59 1.28 3.12 -4.00
C GLU A 59 -0.17 2.82 -4.44
N VAL A 60 -0.34 1.73 -5.21
CA VAL A 60 -1.62 1.19 -5.66
C VAL A 60 -1.64 -0.29 -5.31
N HIS A 61 -2.82 -0.80 -4.93
CA HIS A 61 -3.04 -2.22 -4.70
C HIS A 61 -3.40 -2.89 -6.03
N TRP A 62 -2.43 -3.56 -6.64
CA TRP A 62 -2.59 -4.24 -7.92
C TRP A 62 -2.95 -5.70 -7.71
N LYS A 63 -4.21 -6.06 -7.92
CA LYS A 63 -4.66 -7.45 -7.84
C LYS A 63 -4.37 -8.19 -9.14
N LEU A 64 -3.75 -9.36 -9.06
CA LEU A 64 -3.39 -10.17 -10.21
C LEU A 64 -4.63 -10.79 -10.87
N ILE A 65 -4.82 -10.51 -12.16
CA ILE A 65 -5.93 -11.06 -12.97
C ILE A 65 -5.45 -11.98 -14.09
N GLY A 66 -4.15 -12.00 -14.41
CA GLY A 66 -3.62 -12.89 -15.45
C GLY A 66 -2.12 -13.12 -15.42
N VAL A 67 -1.70 -14.32 -15.83
CA VAL A 67 -0.30 -14.76 -15.96
C VAL A 67 -0.08 -15.38 -17.34
N GLU A 68 0.84 -14.83 -18.12
CA GLU A 68 1.19 -15.23 -19.49
C GLU A 68 -0.03 -15.42 -20.42
N GLY A 69 -1.06 -14.57 -20.25
CA GLY A 69 -2.30 -14.59 -21.03
C GLY A 69 -3.38 -15.56 -20.52
N LYS A 70 -3.13 -16.28 -19.43
CA LYS A 70 -4.13 -17.10 -18.74
C LYS A 70 -4.77 -16.30 -17.61
N ALA A 71 -6.10 -16.26 -17.57
CA ALA A 71 -6.83 -15.62 -16.49
C ALA A 71 -6.58 -16.34 -15.16
N VAL A 72 -6.40 -15.58 -14.09
CA VAL A 72 -6.32 -16.11 -12.72
C VAL A 72 -7.73 -16.23 -12.19
N ILE A 73 -8.16 -17.45 -11.87
CA ILE A 73 -9.47 -17.72 -11.29
C ILE A 73 -9.32 -17.68 -9.76
N ALA A 74 -9.98 -16.72 -9.12
CA ALA A 74 -10.07 -16.68 -7.67
C ALA A 74 -11.00 -17.81 -7.18
N LEU A 75 -10.51 -18.64 -6.27
CA LEU A 75 -11.34 -19.62 -5.57
C LEU A 75 -12.02 -18.95 -4.37
N THR A 76 -13.29 -19.28 -4.13
CA THR A 76 -14.06 -18.71 -3.03
C THR A 76 -13.36 -18.96 -1.69
N GLY A 77 -13.13 -17.89 -0.92
CA GLY A 77 -12.52 -17.95 0.39
C GLY A 77 -10.98 -17.94 0.38
N GLU A 78 -10.34 -17.95 -0.79
CA GLU A 78 -8.90 -17.74 -0.89
C GLU A 78 -8.53 -16.27 -1.04
N ARG A 79 -7.37 -15.90 -0.51
CA ARG A 79 -6.82 -14.55 -0.67
C ARG A 79 -6.26 -14.39 -2.09
N GLU A 80 -6.66 -13.31 -2.75
CA GLU A 80 -6.20 -12.98 -4.11
C GLU A 80 -4.71 -12.57 -4.11
N ALA A 81 -4.00 -12.94 -5.17
CA ALA A 81 -2.62 -12.53 -5.36
C ALA A 81 -2.55 -11.05 -5.74
N TYR A 82 -1.57 -10.31 -5.21
CA TYR A 82 -1.45 -8.87 -5.45
C TYR A 82 -0.02 -8.36 -5.29
N LEU A 83 0.22 -7.15 -5.79
CA LEU A 83 1.45 -6.37 -5.62
C LEU A 83 1.16 -4.93 -5.19
N ILE A 84 2.07 -4.37 -4.41
CA ILE A 84 2.15 -2.94 -4.07
C ILE A 84 3.60 -2.51 -4.24
N LEU A 85 3.83 -1.49 -5.06
CA LEU A 85 5.14 -0.88 -5.24
C LEU A 85 5.23 0.38 -4.39
N LYS A 86 6.01 0.31 -3.30
CA LYS A 86 6.19 1.43 -2.37
C LYS A 86 7.16 2.45 -2.91
N LEU A 87 6.82 3.73 -2.79
CA LEU A 87 7.73 4.84 -3.11
C LEU A 87 8.93 4.80 -2.15
N GLU A 88 8.63 4.60 -0.87
CA GLU A 88 9.65 4.51 0.16
C GLU A 88 10.59 3.33 -0.09
N ASN A 89 11.89 3.63 -0.21
CA ASN A 89 12.97 2.65 -0.40
C ASN A 89 12.80 1.73 -1.62
N ARG A 90 11.92 2.08 -2.58
CA ARG A 90 11.55 1.28 -3.76
C ARG A 90 11.29 -0.20 -3.43
N ARG A 91 10.43 -0.44 -2.45
CA ARG A 91 10.10 -1.78 -1.99
C ARG A 91 8.90 -2.36 -2.73
N LEU A 92 8.99 -3.64 -3.05
CA LEU A 92 7.85 -4.46 -3.46
C LEU A 92 7.31 -5.19 -2.23
N GLN A 93 6.00 -5.13 -2.06
CA GLN A 93 5.25 -5.94 -1.11
C GLN A 93 4.11 -6.63 -1.85
N GLY A 94 3.79 -7.87 -1.51
CA GLY A 94 2.71 -8.55 -2.19
C GLY A 94 2.35 -9.89 -1.57
N PHE A 95 1.44 -10.59 -2.23
CA PHE A 95 1.06 -11.96 -1.92
C PHE A 95 0.95 -12.73 -3.23
N GLY A 96 1.58 -13.90 -3.30
CA GLY A 96 1.65 -14.73 -4.49
C GLY A 96 0.52 -15.75 -4.62
N GLY A 97 -0.51 -15.67 -3.77
CA GLY A 97 -1.60 -16.66 -3.67
C GLY A 97 -1.35 -17.74 -2.61
N CYS A 98 -0.10 -18.09 -2.35
CA CYS A 98 0.30 -19.00 -1.27
C CYS A 98 1.23 -18.29 -0.25
N ASN A 99 2.26 -17.60 -0.72
CA ASN A 99 3.24 -16.93 0.14
C ASN A 99 3.23 -15.40 0.06
N ILE A 100 3.76 -14.76 1.11
CA ILE A 100 4.03 -13.32 1.11
C ILE A 100 5.24 -13.06 0.24
N LEU A 101 5.17 -12.00 -0.57
CA LEU A 101 6.24 -11.55 -1.47
C LEU A 101 6.88 -10.26 -0.93
N LEU A 102 8.20 -10.24 -0.91
CA LEU A 102 9.00 -9.09 -0.49
C LEU A 102 10.14 -8.89 -1.48
N GLY A 103 10.42 -7.65 -1.87
CA GLY A 103 11.55 -7.37 -2.74
C GLY A 103 11.78 -5.89 -2.93
N THR A 104 12.53 -5.57 -3.98
CA THR A 104 12.80 -4.20 -4.42
C THR A 104 12.52 -4.07 -5.90
N TYR A 105 12.36 -2.84 -6.38
CA TYR A 105 12.18 -2.58 -7.80
C TYR A 105 12.97 -1.36 -8.27
N THR A 106 13.19 -1.31 -9.58
CA THR A 106 13.66 -0.13 -10.30
C THR A 106 12.52 0.36 -11.19
N LEU A 107 12.43 1.68 -11.35
CA LEU A 107 11.39 2.31 -12.15
C LEU A 107 11.99 3.51 -12.88
N ASP A 108 11.75 3.57 -14.18
CA ASP A 108 11.93 4.74 -15.01
C ASP A 108 10.59 5.06 -15.66
N GLU A 109 9.96 6.14 -15.20
CA GLU A 109 8.66 6.57 -15.67
C GLU A 109 8.71 7.17 -17.08
N THR A 110 9.86 7.76 -17.48
CA THR A 110 10.01 8.40 -18.78
C THR A 110 10.05 7.35 -19.89
N SER A 111 10.77 6.25 -19.66
CA SER A 111 10.87 5.13 -20.62
C SER A 111 9.90 3.98 -20.34
N GLN A 112 9.04 4.12 -19.32
CA GLN A 112 8.10 3.09 -18.85
C GLN A 112 8.79 1.74 -18.54
N ARG A 113 10.03 1.79 -18.06
CA ARG A 113 10.81 0.60 -17.70
C ARG A 113 10.62 0.28 -16.23
N VAL A 114 10.50 -1.00 -15.93
CA VAL A 114 10.42 -1.54 -14.57
C VAL A 114 11.30 -2.78 -14.46
N GLY A 115 11.96 -2.94 -13.33
CA GLY A 115 12.72 -4.15 -13.00
C GLY A 115 12.41 -4.60 -11.59
N PHE A 116 12.24 -5.90 -11.40
CA PHE A 116 11.99 -6.50 -10.10
C PHE A 116 13.23 -7.24 -9.61
N GLU A 117 13.78 -6.78 -8.49
CA GLU A 117 15.06 -7.25 -7.96
C GLU A 117 14.87 -7.87 -6.59
N LYS A 118 15.58 -8.98 -6.33
CA LYS A 118 15.64 -9.63 -5.02
C LYS A 118 14.25 -9.97 -4.46
N VAL A 119 13.32 -10.41 -5.31
CA VAL A 119 12.00 -10.85 -4.87
C VAL A 119 12.14 -12.20 -4.16
N ALA A 120 11.83 -12.22 -2.87
CA ALA A 120 11.79 -13.39 -2.03
C ALA A 120 10.34 -13.69 -1.64
N SER A 121 10.04 -14.97 -1.40
CA SER A 121 8.78 -15.42 -0.83
C SER A 121 8.99 -16.27 0.42
N THR A 122 7.97 -16.33 1.29
CA THR A 122 7.95 -17.29 2.40
C THR A 122 7.83 -18.73 1.88
N MET A 123 8.03 -19.73 2.75
CA MET A 123 7.98 -21.15 2.36
C MET A 123 6.83 -21.91 3.04
N MET A 124 5.59 -21.48 2.79
CA MET A 124 4.38 -22.20 3.18
C MET A 124 3.96 -23.17 2.06
N ALA A 125 3.40 -24.31 2.45
CA ALA A 125 2.84 -25.28 1.53
C ALA A 125 1.34 -25.01 1.32
N CYS A 126 0.94 -24.82 0.07
CA CYS A 126 -0.45 -24.66 -0.34
C CYS A 126 -0.74 -25.47 -1.61
N PRO A 127 -2.00 -25.84 -1.90
CA PRO A 127 -2.36 -26.54 -3.13
C PRO A 127 -1.96 -25.80 -4.43
N ARG A 128 -1.92 -24.46 -4.39
CA ARG A 128 -1.62 -23.60 -5.55
C ARG A 128 -0.19 -23.06 -5.61
N LEU A 129 0.78 -23.81 -5.08
CA LEU A 129 2.18 -23.40 -5.11
C LEU A 129 2.73 -23.22 -6.54
N GLN A 130 2.17 -23.93 -7.52
CA GLN A 130 2.57 -23.78 -8.93
C GLN A 130 2.17 -22.41 -9.49
N ASP A 131 0.97 -21.92 -9.17
CA ASP A 131 0.51 -20.59 -9.60
C ASP A 131 1.44 -19.49 -9.10
N GLU A 132 1.88 -19.58 -7.83
CA GLU A 132 2.86 -18.64 -7.27
C GLU A 132 4.18 -18.67 -8.05
N ARG A 133 4.68 -19.86 -8.38
CA ARG A 133 5.95 -20.02 -9.11
C ARG A 133 5.85 -19.43 -10.51
N ASP A 134 4.74 -19.67 -11.20
CA ASP A 134 4.51 -19.13 -12.54
C ASP A 134 4.41 -17.60 -12.51
N PHE A 135 3.71 -17.06 -11.51
CA PHE A 135 3.66 -15.62 -11.25
C PHE A 135 5.05 -15.04 -10.98
N LEU A 136 5.84 -15.59 -10.06
CA LEU A 136 7.18 -15.10 -9.73
C LEU A 136 8.13 -15.18 -10.94
N ASN A 137 8.04 -16.24 -11.72
CA ASN A 137 8.81 -16.42 -12.94
C ASN A 137 8.47 -15.33 -13.98
N ALA A 138 7.18 -15.07 -14.21
CA ALA A 138 6.73 -14.01 -15.10
C ALA A 138 7.15 -12.62 -14.59
N LEU A 139 7.03 -12.37 -13.28
CA LEU A 139 7.43 -11.11 -12.65
C LEU A 139 8.92 -10.83 -12.84
N SER A 140 9.77 -11.84 -12.67
CA SER A 140 11.22 -11.73 -12.84
C SER A 140 11.66 -11.38 -14.28
N LYS A 141 10.80 -11.64 -15.27
CA LYS A 141 11.06 -11.38 -16.69
C LYS A 141 10.53 -10.03 -17.17
N ALA A 142 9.67 -9.36 -16.40
CA ALA A 142 9.09 -8.08 -16.78
C ALA A 142 10.17 -7.00 -16.92
N GLN A 143 10.05 -6.16 -17.94
CA GLN A 143 11.01 -5.09 -18.28
C GLN A 143 10.33 -3.74 -18.48
N THR A 144 9.08 -3.74 -18.92
CA THR A 144 8.28 -2.54 -19.14
C THR A 144 6.91 -2.69 -18.50
N TYR A 145 6.25 -1.56 -18.28
CA TYR A 145 4.88 -1.54 -17.77
C TYR A 145 4.02 -0.58 -18.60
N LYS A 146 2.71 -0.81 -18.56
CA LYS A 146 1.70 0.07 -19.13
C LYS A 146 0.50 0.09 -18.21
N ILE A 147 -0.14 1.24 -18.07
CA ILE A 147 -1.40 1.38 -17.34
C ILE A 147 -2.46 1.90 -18.30
N GLU A 148 -3.55 1.15 -18.43
CA GLU A 148 -4.68 1.50 -19.29
C GLU A 148 -5.97 1.20 -18.53
N GLU A 149 -6.86 2.18 -18.41
CA GLU A 149 -8.19 1.98 -17.82
C GLU A 149 -8.16 1.26 -16.46
N GLY A 150 -7.20 1.62 -15.59
CA GLY A 150 -7.06 1.00 -14.26
C GLY A 150 -6.48 -0.41 -14.27
N VAL A 151 -5.97 -0.87 -15.41
CA VAL A 151 -5.27 -2.14 -15.58
C VAL A 151 -3.77 -1.90 -15.75
N LEU A 152 -2.97 -2.53 -14.90
CA LEU A 152 -1.52 -2.57 -15.04
C LEU A 152 -1.10 -3.81 -15.84
N LEU A 153 -0.35 -3.59 -16.91
CA LEU A 153 0.26 -4.62 -17.74
C LEU A 153 1.77 -4.61 -17.53
N LEU A 154 2.35 -5.74 -17.15
CA LEU A 154 3.80 -5.94 -17.13
C LEU A 154 4.22 -6.77 -18.33
N GLN A 155 5.22 -6.28 -19.06
CA GLN A 155 5.57 -6.80 -20.37
C GLN A 155 7.06 -7.06 -20.52
N LYS A 156 7.38 -7.91 -21.50
CA LYS A 156 8.72 -8.12 -22.03
C LYS A 156 8.62 -8.11 -23.54
N GLU A 157 9.40 -7.25 -24.20
CA GLU A 157 9.45 -7.15 -25.67
C GLU A 157 8.05 -6.97 -26.30
N GLY A 158 7.19 -6.19 -25.64
CA GLY A 158 5.81 -5.93 -26.07
C GLY A 158 4.80 -7.06 -25.77
N LYS A 159 5.25 -8.22 -25.29
CA LYS A 159 4.37 -9.32 -24.85
C LYS A 159 3.96 -9.14 -23.39
N THR A 160 2.66 -9.17 -23.10
CA THR A 160 2.12 -9.16 -21.74
C THR A 160 2.44 -10.47 -21.02
N LEU A 161 3.11 -10.34 -19.87
CA LEU A 161 3.44 -11.44 -18.96
C LEU A 161 2.49 -11.47 -17.76
N LEU A 162 2.10 -10.31 -17.26
CA LEU A 162 1.20 -10.19 -16.11
C LEU A 162 0.22 -9.05 -16.35
N SER A 163 -1.02 -9.24 -15.89
CA SER A 163 -2.05 -8.23 -15.89
C SER A 163 -2.66 -8.12 -14.50
N PHE A 164 -2.89 -6.88 -14.05
CA PHE A 164 -3.45 -6.56 -12.74
C PHE A 164 -4.56 -5.53 -12.87
N GLU A 165 -5.56 -5.61 -12.01
CA GLU A 165 -6.55 -4.55 -11.82
C GLU A 165 -6.27 -3.77 -10.54
N ALA A 166 -6.53 -2.47 -10.58
CA ALA A 166 -6.47 -1.62 -9.41
C ALA A 166 -7.62 -1.94 -8.45
N VAL A 167 -7.29 -2.13 -7.17
CA VAL A 167 -8.28 -2.17 -6.09
C VAL A 167 -8.28 -0.79 -5.42
N LEU A 168 -9.39 -0.07 -5.57
CA LEU A 168 -9.64 1.26 -5.02
C LEU A 168 -10.33 1.19 -3.65
#